data_AF-A0A182APF1-F1
#
_entry.id   AF-A0A182APF1-F1
#
_cell.length_a   1.000
_cell.length_b   1.000
_cell.length_c   1.000
_cell.angle_alpha   90.00
_cell.angle_beta   90.00
_cell.angle_gamma   90.00
#
_symmetry.space_group_name_H-M   'P 1'
#
loop_
_entity.id
_entity.type
_entity.pdbx_description
1 polymer ?
#
loop_
_entity_poly.entity_id
_entity_poly.type
_entity_poly.pdbx_seq_one_letter_code
_entity_poly.pdbx_strand_id
1 'polypeptide(L)'
;MAKDEISRADELTALGWAAEDVRRYAELWEYRQRWGAINLEPEDRAFLRRAEAALPKRLTGKAAQKKTLKDKSYFRWLAFHRDAMLAAPVEQELAGDEAGAWRVLLEEELQVLEQEQPVLGLPDTLKARDLQPLREAWVEQAKPESRLLSFDFQAPLEELRVKESTSWKPLRGESNQDETYPVLAGEALARFRERVRQQLTEQIRSTFPSLRDGEGSSTPAA
;
A
#
# COMPACT_ATOMS: atom_id res chain seq x y z
N MET A 1 -31.92 8.06 -3.88
CA MET A 1 -32.17 7.74 -5.29
C MET A 1 -31.00 8.30 -6.09
N ALA A 2 -30.13 7.42 -6.59
CA ALA A 2 -28.89 7.85 -7.25
C ALA A 2 -29.19 8.29 -8.68
N LYS A 3 -28.77 9.50 -9.03
CA LYS A 3 -29.13 10.20 -10.25
C LYS A 3 -28.18 9.93 -11.43
N ASP A 4 -27.23 9.00 -11.28
CA ASP A 4 -26.12 8.80 -12.23
C ASP A 4 -25.79 7.31 -12.47
N GLU A 5 -26.80 6.46 -12.70
CA GLU A 5 -26.53 5.22 -13.45
C GLU A 5 -26.62 5.56 -14.93
N ILE A 6 -25.49 5.70 -15.61
CA ILE A 6 -25.43 5.90 -17.07
C ILE A 6 -25.48 4.52 -17.75
N SER A 7 -26.23 4.41 -18.85
CA SER A 7 -26.27 3.21 -19.69
C SER A 7 -24.86 2.76 -20.09
N ARG A 8 -24.60 1.45 -20.05
CA ARG A 8 -23.28 0.85 -20.35
C ARG A 8 -23.16 0.36 -21.80
N ALA A 9 -23.94 0.95 -22.70
CA ALA A 9 -23.95 0.59 -24.12
C ALA A 9 -22.57 0.75 -24.78
N ASP A 10 -21.81 1.79 -24.41
CA ASP A 10 -20.46 2.02 -24.92
C ASP A 10 -19.49 0.91 -24.50
N GLU A 11 -19.65 0.37 -23.29
CA GLU A 11 -18.84 -0.75 -22.80
C GLU A 11 -19.17 -2.05 -23.55
N LEU A 12 -20.43 -2.31 -23.91
CA LEU A 12 -20.81 -3.42 -24.78
C LEU A 12 -20.24 -3.28 -26.19
N THR A 13 -20.22 -2.06 -26.72
CA THR A 13 -19.59 -1.74 -28.00
C THR A 13 -18.10 -2.07 -27.98
N ALA A 14 -17.40 -1.69 -26.90
CA ALA A 14 -15.98 -2.00 -26.71
C ALA A 14 -15.71 -3.52 -26.57
N LEU A 15 -16.70 -4.30 -26.10
CA LEU A 15 -16.64 -5.77 -26.03
C LEU A 15 -16.97 -6.46 -27.36
N GLY A 16 -17.21 -5.72 -28.43
CA GLY A 16 -17.47 -6.27 -29.77
C GLY A 16 -18.89 -6.78 -29.98
N TRP A 17 -19.87 -6.30 -29.20
CA TRP A 17 -21.28 -6.63 -29.43
C TRP A 17 -21.79 -5.97 -30.72
N ALA A 18 -22.77 -6.61 -31.36
CA ALA A 18 -23.40 -6.07 -32.57
C ALA A 18 -24.08 -4.73 -32.28
N ALA A 19 -23.99 -3.78 -33.21
CA ALA A 19 -24.56 -2.44 -33.03
C ALA A 19 -26.07 -2.45 -32.77
N GLU A 20 -26.80 -3.42 -33.33
CA GLU A 20 -28.23 -3.62 -33.09
C GLU A 20 -28.51 -4.07 -31.66
N ASP A 21 -27.70 -5.00 -31.13
CA ASP A 21 -27.82 -5.48 -29.75
C ASP A 21 -27.45 -4.39 -28.74
N VAL A 22 -26.45 -3.55 -29.06
CA VAL A 22 -26.07 -2.40 -28.22
C VAL A 22 -27.21 -1.38 -28.15
N ARG A 23 -27.85 -1.06 -29.28
CA ARG A 23 -29.00 -0.15 -29.34
C ARG A 23 -30.19 -0.71 -28.56
N ARG A 24 -30.52 -1.99 -28.79
CA ARG A 24 -31.57 -2.71 -28.04
C ARG A 24 -31.29 -2.68 -26.53
N TYR A 25 -30.04 -2.87 -26.12
CA TYR A 25 -29.65 -2.79 -24.71
C TYR A 25 -29.91 -1.39 -24.14
N ALA A 26 -29.51 -0.32 -24.84
CA ALA A 26 -29.73 1.06 -24.39
C ALA A 26 -31.22 1.37 -24.21
N GLU A 27 -32.05 1.00 -25.18
CA GLU A 27 -33.50 1.21 -25.16
C GLU A 27 -34.18 0.44 -24.02
N LEU A 28 -33.84 -0.85 -23.86
CA LEU A 28 -34.39 -1.68 -22.78
C LEU A 28 -33.92 -1.23 -21.39
N TRP A 29 -32.69 -0.71 -21.30
CA TRP A 29 -32.16 -0.15 -20.06
C TRP A 29 -32.90 1.13 -19.67
N GLU A 30 -33.13 2.06 -20.61
CA GLU A 30 -33.93 3.28 -20.36
C GLU A 30 -35.38 2.94 -20.00
N TYR A 31 -35.98 1.99 -20.70
CA TYR A 31 -37.33 1.51 -20.40
C TYR A 31 -37.42 0.91 -18.99
N ARG A 32 -36.45 0.08 -18.60
CA ARG A 32 -36.34 -0.48 -17.25
C ARG A 32 -36.24 0.59 -16.18
N GLN A 33 -35.47 1.66 -16.40
CA GLN A 33 -35.34 2.77 -15.45
C GLN A 33 -36.65 3.55 -15.31
N ARG A 34 -37.37 3.76 -16.42
CA ARG A 34 -38.60 4.56 -16.46
C ARG A 34 -39.83 3.83 -15.95
N TRP A 35 -39.95 2.54 -16.25
CA TRP A 35 -41.18 1.76 -16.02
C TRP A 35 -40.98 0.53 -15.13
N GLY A 36 -39.74 0.21 -14.76
CA GLY A 36 -39.40 -0.96 -13.95
C GLY A 36 -39.30 -2.24 -14.78
N ALA A 37 -38.48 -3.19 -14.30
CA ALA A 37 -38.22 -4.44 -15.01
C ALA A 37 -39.42 -5.39 -15.08
N ILE A 38 -40.48 -5.17 -14.29
CA ILE A 38 -41.67 -6.04 -14.26
C ILE A 38 -42.52 -5.91 -15.54
N ASN A 39 -42.42 -4.76 -16.22
CA ASN A 39 -43.16 -4.45 -17.45
C ASN A 39 -42.42 -4.88 -18.72
N LEU A 40 -41.24 -5.50 -18.59
CA LEU A 40 -40.48 -6.03 -19.70
C LEU A 40 -40.90 -7.47 -20.02
N GLU A 41 -40.99 -7.77 -21.31
CA GLU A 41 -41.22 -9.12 -21.79
C GLU A 41 -40.16 -10.09 -21.23
N PRO A 42 -40.51 -11.37 -21.01
CA PRO A 42 -39.57 -12.37 -20.50
C PRO A 42 -38.26 -12.45 -21.32
N GLU A 43 -38.36 -12.29 -22.63
CA GLU A 43 -37.23 -12.32 -23.57
C GLU A 43 -36.31 -11.11 -23.40
N ASP A 44 -36.87 -9.91 -23.27
CA ASP A 44 -36.11 -8.69 -23.04
C ASP A 44 -35.42 -8.67 -21.67
N ARG A 45 -36.07 -9.25 -20.65
CA ARG A 45 -35.44 -9.47 -19.34
C ARG A 45 -34.27 -10.45 -19.43
N ALA A 46 -34.40 -11.51 -20.23
CA ALA A 46 -33.32 -12.46 -20.44
C ALA A 46 -32.16 -11.81 -21.21
N PHE A 47 -32.46 -11.00 -22.22
CA PHE A 47 -31.48 -10.24 -22.98
C PHE A 47 -30.70 -9.26 -22.10
N LEU A 48 -31.38 -8.44 -21.28
CA LEU A 48 -30.73 -7.53 -20.34
C LEU A 48 -29.81 -8.26 -19.38
N ARG A 49 -30.23 -9.40 -18.82
CA ARG A 49 -29.38 -10.21 -17.92
C ARG A 49 -28.14 -10.75 -18.63
N ARG A 50 -28.28 -11.19 -19.88
CA ARG A 50 -27.15 -11.67 -20.69
C ARG A 50 -26.15 -10.54 -20.99
N ALA A 51 -26.65 -9.37 -21.34
CA ALA A 51 -25.83 -8.18 -21.59
C ALA A 51 -25.12 -7.71 -20.31
N GLU A 52 -25.83 -7.63 -19.18
CA GLU A 52 -25.24 -7.26 -17.88
C GLU A 52 -24.22 -8.30 -17.38
N ALA A 53 -24.41 -9.58 -17.67
CA ALA A 53 -23.46 -10.63 -17.32
C ALA A 53 -22.17 -10.58 -18.14
N ALA A 54 -22.22 -10.07 -19.38
CA ALA A 54 -21.05 -9.90 -20.23
C ALA A 54 -20.22 -8.66 -19.88
N LEU A 55 -20.86 -7.67 -19.25
CA LEU A 55 -20.16 -6.46 -18.80
C LEU A 55 -19.24 -6.76 -17.61
N PRO A 56 -18.04 -6.16 -17.55
CA PRO A 56 -17.16 -6.26 -16.38
C PRO A 56 -17.90 -5.84 -15.11
N LYS A 57 -17.71 -6.58 -14.01
CA LYS A 57 -18.31 -6.22 -12.72
C LYS A 57 -17.71 -4.88 -12.27
N ARG A 58 -18.57 -3.87 -12.09
CA ARG A 58 -18.16 -2.64 -11.40
C ARG A 58 -17.84 -3.02 -9.95
N LEU A 59 -16.59 -2.82 -9.54
CA LEU A 59 -16.25 -2.87 -8.12
C LEU A 59 -17.03 -1.72 -7.46
N THR A 60 -17.99 -2.04 -6.60
CA THR A 60 -18.75 -1.04 -5.85
C THR A 60 -18.26 -1.01 -4.39
N GLY A 61 -18.22 0.17 -3.77
CA GLY A 61 -17.78 0.38 -2.38
C GLY A 61 -16.29 0.69 -2.20
N LYS A 62 -15.74 0.48 -0.98
CA LYS A 62 -14.33 0.71 -0.61
C LYS A 62 -13.31 0.01 -1.53
N ALA A 63 -13.73 -0.96 -2.34
CA ALA A 63 -12.92 -1.64 -3.34
C ALA A 63 -12.66 -0.79 -4.61
N ALA A 64 -13.46 0.25 -4.85
CA ALA A 64 -13.30 1.17 -5.98
C ALA A 64 -12.33 2.32 -5.68
N GLN A 65 -12.17 2.69 -4.40
CA GLN A 65 -11.13 3.63 -4.00
C GLN A 65 -9.79 2.91 -4.12
N LYS A 66 -9.01 3.28 -5.14
CA LYS A 66 -7.60 2.92 -5.22
C LYS A 66 -6.95 3.39 -3.92
N LYS A 67 -6.61 2.44 -3.04
CA LYS A 67 -5.87 2.71 -1.81
C LYS A 67 -4.62 3.51 -2.16
N THR A 68 -4.43 4.64 -1.51
CA THR A 68 -3.19 5.42 -1.66
C THR A 68 -2.02 4.60 -1.11
N LEU A 69 -0.78 4.98 -1.44
CA LEU A 69 0.41 4.37 -0.85
C LEU A 69 0.33 4.29 0.69
N LYS A 70 -0.17 5.37 1.31
CA LYS A 70 -0.30 5.49 2.77
C LYS A 70 -1.37 4.58 3.37
N ASP A 71 -2.34 4.13 2.58
CA ASP A 71 -3.37 3.18 3.00
C ASP A 71 -2.91 1.72 2.90
N LYS A 72 -1.75 1.47 2.26
CA LYS A 72 -1.20 0.12 2.08
C LYS A 72 -0.69 -0.41 3.41
N SER A 73 -1.00 -1.66 3.71
CA SER A 73 -0.69 -2.29 4.99
C SER A 73 0.79 -2.23 5.34
N TYR A 74 1.68 -2.37 4.35
CA TYR A 74 3.12 -2.29 4.57
C TYR A 74 3.59 -0.88 4.98
N PHE A 75 3.12 0.16 4.29
CA PHE A 75 3.41 1.54 4.64
C PHE A 75 2.88 1.87 6.05
N ARG A 76 1.63 1.47 6.33
CA ARG A 76 1.01 1.67 7.65
C ARG A 76 1.76 0.95 8.76
N TRP A 77 2.28 -0.24 8.49
CA TRP A 77 3.07 -1.01 9.44
C TRP A 77 4.41 -0.33 9.78
N LEU A 78 5.13 0.19 8.78
CA LEU A 78 6.35 0.98 9.01
C LEU A 78 6.05 2.25 9.80
N ALA A 79 5.02 3.00 9.37
CA ALA A 79 4.60 4.23 10.04
C ALA A 79 4.20 3.97 11.50
N PHE A 80 3.45 2.89 11.74
CA PHE A 80 3.04 2.47 13.08
C PHE A 80 4.23 2.24 14.02
N HIS A 81 5.25 1.49 13.58
CA HIS A 81 6.43 1.23 14.40
C HIS A 81 7.27 2.48 14.64
N ARG A 82 7.41 3.35 13.63
CA ARG A 82 8.10 4.64 13.77
C ARG A 82 7.37 5.50 14.80
N ASP A 83 6.06 5.61 14.69
CA ASP A 83 5.25 6.45 15.58
C ASP A 83 5.29 5.92 17.02
N ALA A 84 5.31 4.59 17.21
CA ALA A 84 5.51 3.96 18.51
C ALA A 84 6.88 4.29 19.12
N MET A 85 7.95 4.30 18.31
CA MET A 85 9.27 4.71 18.78
C MET A 85 9.32 6.21 19.12
N LEU A 86 8.77 7.08 18.27
CA LEU A 86 8.70 8.53 18.54
C LEU A 86 7.90 8.86 19.81
N ALA A 87 6.89 8.05 20.13
CA ALA A 87 6.11 8.19 21.34
C ALA A 87 6.81 7.64 22.60
N ALA A 88 7.90 6.88 22.44
CA ALA A 88 8.61 6.28 23.56
C ALA A 88 9.37 7.35 24.38
N PRO A 89 9.30 7.33 25.72
CA PRO A 89 10.01 8.30 26.56
C PRO A 89 11.51 8.36 26.26
N VAL A 90 12.13 7.20 26.03
CA VAL A 90 13.57 7.08 25.72
C VAL A 90 13.99 7.82 24.45
N GLU A 91 13.09 7.97 23.46
CA GLU A 91 13.33 8.75 22.24
C GLU A 91 12.98 10.24 22.43
N GLN A 92 12.00 10.55 23.28
CA GLN A 92 11.65 11.94 23.61
C GLN A 92 12.71 12.65 24.46
N GLU A 93 13.50 11.88 25.20
CA GLU A 93 14.63 12.38 26.01
C GLU A 93 15.91 12.60 25.19
N LEU A 94 15.96 12.18 23.92
CA LEU A 94 17.10 12.41 23.05
C LEU A 94 17.24 13.90 22.69
N ALA A 95 18.49 14.35 22.54
CA ALA A 95 18.76 15.70 22.05
C ALA A 95 18.28 15.84 20.59
N GLY A 96 18.05 17.08 20.13
CA GLY A 96 17.53 17.33 18.78
C GLY A 96 18.43 16.86 17.63
N ASP A 97 19.72 16.62 17.91
CA ASP A 97 20.71 16.08 16.99
C ASP A 97 21.01 14.58 17.23
N GLU A 98 20.28 13.93 18.14
CA GLU A 98 20.34 12.49 18.42
C GLU A 98 19.09 11.78 17.91
N ALA A 99 19.25 10.55 17.43
CA ALA A 99 18.13 9.68 17.08
C ALA A 99 18.52 8.20 17.15
N GLY A 100 17.57 7.34 17.53
CA GLY A 100 17.74 5.90 17.43
C GLY A 100 17.87 5.42 15.99
N ALA A 101 18.79 4.49 15.74
CA ALA A 101 19.05 3.96 14.40
C ALA A 101 17.80 3.32 13.75
N TRP A 102 16.96 2.62 14.53
CA TRP A 102 15.71 2.05 14.03
C TRP A 102 14.70 3.12 13.61
N ARG A 103 14.54 4.19 14.40
CA ARG A 103 13.67 5.31 14.04
C ARG A 103 14.11 5.94 12.73
N VAL A 104 15.41 6.24 12.59
CA VAL A 104 15.97 6.84 11.36
C VAL A 104 15.78 5.92 10.16
N LEU A 105 16.01 4.62 10.34
CA LEU A 105 15.79 3.64 9.28
C LEU A 105 14.34 3.63 8.79
N LEU A 106 13.37 3.64 9.71
CA LEU A 106 11.94 3.64 9.36
C LEU A 106 11.52 4.94 8.66
N GLU A 107 12.03 6.08 9.12
CA GLU A 107 11.83 7.38 8.46
C GLU A 107 12.33 7.35 7.00
N GLU A 108 13.56 6.87 6.79
CA GLU A 108 14.16 6.79 5.47
C GLU A 108 13.43 5.79 4.56
N GLU A 109 13.02 4.64 5.09
CA GLU A 109 12.26 3.68 4.30
C GLU A 109 10.90 4.24 3.85
N LEU A 110 10.19 4.92 4.74
CA LEU A 110 8.94 5.61 4.39
C LEU A 110 9.18 6.69 3.34
N GLN A 111 10.25 7.47 3.47
CA GLN A 111 10.62 8.50 2.49
C GLN A 111 10.94 7.91 1.12
N VAL A 112 11.71 6.82 1.06
CA VAL A 112 12.01 6.13 -0.20
C VAL A 112 10.74 5.59 -0.83
N LEU A 113 9.82 5.00 -0.06
CA LEU A 113 8.53 4.56 -0.59
C LEU A 113 7.70 5.72 -1.16
N GLU A 114 7.70 6.88 -0.51
CA GLU A 114 7.01 8.08 -1.02
C GLU A 114 7.65 8.64 -2.30
N GLN A 115 8.96 8.48 -2.46
CA GLN A 115 9.69 8.91 -3.66
C GLN A 115 9.49 7.95 -4.84
N GLU A 116 9.64 6.65 -4.60
CA GLU A 116 9.58 5.61 -5.64
C GLU A 116 8.14 5.23 -6.01
N GLN A 117 7.16 5.52 -5.15
CA GLN A 117 5.73 5.24 -5.35
C GLN A 117 5.42 3.80 -5.83
N PRO A 118 5.96 2.74 -5.18
CA PRO A 118 5.61 1.38 -5.58
C PRO A 118 4.13 1.09 -5.32
N VAL A 119 3.58 0.15 -6.07
CA VAL A 119 2.16 -0.24 -5.94
C VAL A 119 1.86 -0.85 -4.55
N LEU A 120 2.89 -1.46 -3.93
CA LEU A 120 2.82 -2.22 -2.68
C LEU A 120 1.74 -3.30 -2.70
N GLY A 121 1.67 -4.01 -3.84
CA GLY A 121 0.84 -5.20 -4.00
C GLY A 121 1.45 -6.42 -3.31
N LEU A 122 0.80 -7.59 -3.47
CA LEU A 122 1.36 -8.84 -2.95
C LEU A 122 2.79 -9.12 -3.45
N PRO A 123 3.14 -8.93 -4.74
CA PRO A 123 4.50 -9.17 -5.21
C PRO A 123 5.55 -8.30 -4.52
N ASP A 124 5.28 -6.99 -4.40
CA ASP A 124 6.19 -6.06 -3.72
C ASP A 124 6.31 -6.38 -2.22
N THR A 125 5.19 -6.68 -1.56
CA THR A 125 5.18 -6.98 -0.11
C THR A 125 5.85 -8.30 0.24
N LEU A 126 5.91 -9.25 -0.70
CA LEU A 126 6.76 -10.44 -0.54
C LEU A 126 8.25 -10.07 -0.58
N LYS A 127 8.65 -9.17 -1.49
CA LYS A 127 10.03 -8.68 -1.60
C LYS A 127 10.45 -7.74 -0.48
N ALA A 128 9.51 -6.98 0.08
CA ALA A 128 9.72 -6.18 1.27
C ALA A 128 10.20 -6.99 2.49
N ARG A 129 9.92 -8.30 2.54
CA ARG A 129 10.43 -9.18 3.60
C ARG A 129 11.94 -9.41 3.50
N ASP A 130 12.49 -9.35 2.29
CA ASP A 130 13.92 -9.52 2.04
C ASP A 130 14.73 -8.31 2.57
N LEU A 131 14.06 -7.19 2.89
CA LEU A 131 14.68 -6.04 3.55
C LEU A 131 15.01 -6.32 5.03
N GLN A 132 14.33 -7.25 5.68
CA GLN A 132 14.50 -7.51 7.11
C GLN A 132 15.96 -7.79 7.54
N PRO A 133 16.69 -8.74 6.92
CA PRO A 133 18.09 -8.98 7.27
C PRO A 133 18.98 -7.75 7.01
N LEU A 134 18.66 -6.93 6.00
CA LEU A 134 19.41 -5.72 5.71
C LEU A 134 19.22 -4.66 6.78
N ARG A 135 17.98 -4.50 7.28
CA ARG A 135 17.70 -3.56 8.39
C ARG A 135 18.53 -3.89 9.63
N GLU A 136 18.49 -5.16 10.04
CA GLU A 136 19.28 -5.65 11.18
C GLU A 136 20.77 -5.42 10.94
N ALA A 137 21.28 -5.74 9.75
CA ALA A 137 22.69 -5.54 9.42
C ALA A 137 23.11 -4.05 9.49
N TRP A 138 22.29 -3.13 8.98
CA TRP A 138 22.61 -1.70 9.05
C TRP A 138 22.63 -1.17 10.47
N VAL A 139 21.66 -1.56 11.29
CA VAL A 139 21.58 -1.18 12.70
C VAL A 139 22.74 -1.79 13.49
N GLU A 140 23.08 -3.06 13.26
CA GLU A 140 24.22 -3.72 13.89
C GLU A 140 25.55 -3.02 13.56
N GLN A 141 25.73 -2.62 12.31
CA GLN A 141 26.91 -1.85 11.88
C GLN A 141 27.01 -0.46 12.51
N ALA A 142 25.90 0.06 13.05
CA ALA A 142 25.86 1.34 13.73
C ALA A 142 26.06 1.21 15.26
N LYS A 143 26.12 -0.02 15.80
CA LYS A 143 26.38 -0.26 17.23
C LYS A 143 27.78 0.13 17.70
N PRO A 144 28.88 -0.08 16.94
CA PRO A 144 30.21 0.26 17.41
C PRO A 144 30.29 1.73 17.81
N GLU A 145 30.81 2.01 19.01
CA GLU A 145 31.02 3.36 19.57
C GLU A 145 29.74 4.19 19.84
N SER A 146 28.56 3.60 19.65
CA SER A 146 27.28 4.25 19.91
C SER A 146 26.73 3.94 21.29
N ARG A 147 26.04 4.92 21.90
CA ARG A 147 25.23 4.70 23.12
C ARG A 147 24.07 3.77 22.77
N LEU A 148 23.84 2.73 23.58
CA LEU A 148 22.70 1.84 23.40
C LEU A 148 21.53 2.26 24.28
N LEU A 149 20.33 2.22 23.71
CA LEU A 149 19.06 2.31 24.43
C LEU A 149 18.28 1.01 24.27
N SER A 150 17.24 0.84 25.10
CA SER A 150 16.32 -0.30 25.06
C SER A 150 14.93 0.17 24.69
N PHE A 151 14.24 -0.59 23.85
CA PHE A 151 12.84 -0.39 23.49
C PHE A 151 12.19 -1.75 23.23
N ASP A 152 11.02 -1.97 23.83
CA ASP A 152 10.22 -3.16 23.57
C ASP A 152 9.55 -3.03 22.19
N PHE A 153 10.13 -3.70 21.19
CA PHE A 153 9.61 -3.70 19.82
C PHE A 153 8.32 -4.51 19.65
N GLN A 154 7.91 -5.31 20.63
CA GLN A 154 6.72 -6.15 20.58
C GLN A 154 5.51 -5.48 21.22
N ALA A 155 5.70 -4.80 22.36
CA ALA A 155 4.63 -4.15 23.12
C ALA A 155 3.64 -3.32 22.27
N PRO A 156 4.07 -2.47 21.30
CA PRO A 156 3.13 -1.71 20.48
C PRO A 156 2.15 -2.62 19.71
N LEU A 157 2.64 -3.73 19.15
CA LEU A 157 1.80 -4.67 18.40
C LEU A 157 0.86 -5.44 19.31
N GLU A 158 1.28 -5.78 20.53
CA GLU A 158 0.43 -6.44 21.52
C GLU A 158 -0.74 -5.53 21.93
N GLU A 159 -0.46 -4.26 22.22
CA GLU A 159 -1.49 -3.26 22.50
C GLU A 159 -2.46 -3.08 21.32
N LEU A 160 -1.96 -3.10 20.09
CA LEU A 160 -2.78 -3.02 18.89
C LEU A 160 -3.69 -4.25 18.75
N ARG A 161 -3.17 -5.45 19.02
CA ARG A 161 -3.94 -6.71 18.94
C ARG A 161 -5.10 -6.80 19.92
N VAL A 162 -4.99 -6.11 21.06
CA VAL A 162 -6.10 -6.01 22.03
C VAL A 162 -7.24 -5.15 21.47
N LYS A 163 -6.92 -4.13 20.67
CA LYS A 163 -7.89 -3.17 20.13
C LYS A 163 -8.47 -3.64 18.80
N GLU A 164 -7.65 -4.26 17.95
CA GLU A 164 -8.01 -4.65 16.59
C GLU A 164 -7.36 -5.98 16.20
N SER A 165 -8.08 -6.81 15.45
CA SER A 165 -7.50 -8.01 14.85
C SER A 165 -6.56 -7.63 13.71
N THR A 166 -5.25 -7.78 13.91
CA THR A 166 -4.23 -7.52 12.88
C THR A 166 -3.33 -8.74 12.68
N SER A 167 -2.90 -8.98 11.44
CA SER A 167 -1.91 -10.02 11.09
C SER A 167 -0.50 -9.46 10.95
N TRP A 168 -0.24 -8.29 11.55
CA TRP A 168 1.05 -7.62 11.47
C TRP A 168 2.11 -8.37 12.27
N LYS A 169 3.30 -8.43 11.67
CA LYS A 169 4.47 -9.11 12.24
C LYS A 169 5.34 -8.13 13.03
N PRO A 170 6.13 -8.60 14.00
CA PRO A 170 7.10 -7.78 14.72
C PRO A 170 8.11 -7.10 13.79
N LEU A 171 8.55 -5.88 14.16
CA LEU A 171 9.52 -5.10 13.39
C LEU A 171 10.84 -5.84 13.18
N ARG A 172 11.33 -6.51 14.22
CA ARG A 172 12.63 -7.22 14.23
C ARG A 172 12.54 -8.70 13.84
N GLY A 173 11.36 -9.15 13.37
CA GLY A 173 11.08 -10.56 13.10
C GLY A 173 10.60 -11.33 14.34
N GLU A 174 10.12 -12.56 14.14
CA GLU A 174 9.46 -13.36 15.18
C GLU A 174 10.44 -14.00 16.19
N SER A 175 11.71 -14.16 15.80
CA SER A 175 12.73 -14.81 16.63
C SER A 175 13.66 -13.82 17.34
N ASN A 176 13.58 -12.52 17.02
CA ASN A 176 14.47 -11.53 17.60
C ASN A 176 13.85 -10.94 18.88
N GLN A 177 14.56 -11.14 20.00
CA GLN A 177 14.20 -10.64 21.32
C GLN A 177 15.16 -9.53 21.79
N ASP A 178 16.08 -9.08 20.92
CA ASP A 178 16.93 -7.95 21.23
C ASP A 178 16.08 -6.67 21.27
N GLU A 179 16.05 -6.03 22.43
CA GLU A 179 15.39 -4.74 22.65
C GLU A 179 16.36 -3.57 22.48
N THR A 180 17.66 -3.86 22.32
CA THR A 180 18.69 -2.83 22.28
C THR A 180 18.88 -2.27 20.88
N TYR A 181 19.19 -0.97 20.81
CA TYR A 181 19.52 -0.29 19.58
C TYR A 181 20.47 0.88 19.81
N PRO A 182 21.31 1.22 18.83
CA PRO A 182 22.22 2.35 18.94
C PRO A 182 21.52 3.69 18.70
N VAL A 183 21.93 4.68 19.49
CA VAL A 183 21.64 6.10 19.31
C VAL A 183 22.79 6.74 18.56
N LEU A 184 22.46 7.48 17.51
CA LEU A 184 23.41 8.16 16.65
C LEU A 184 23.27 9.67 16.82
N ALA A 185 24.40 10.38 16.76
CA ALA A 185 24.45 11.83 16.89
C ALA A 185 25.29 12.45 15.76
N GLY A 186 25.01 13.72 15.44
CA GLY A 186 25.85 14.55 14.57
C GLY A 186 26.21 13.89 13.23
N GLU A 187 27.51 13.78 12.94
CA GLU A 187 27.99 13.25 11.65
C GLU A 187 27.70 11.75 11.48
N ALA A 188 27.72 10.96 12.55
CA ALA A 188 27.39 9.53 12.50
C ALA A 188 25.93 9.32 12.09
N LEU A 189 25.01 10.14 12.62
CA LEU A 189 23.61 10.15 12.23
C LEU A 189 23.42 10.52 10.76
N ALA A 190 24.08 11.59 10.30
CA ALA A 190 23.99 12.03 8.90
C ALA A 190 24.48 10.96 7.92
N ARG A 191 25.66 10.37 8.19
CA ARG A 191 26.25 9.30 7.37
C ARG A 191 25.36 8.04 7.37
N PHE A 192 24.80 7.68 8.53
CA PHE A 192 23.88 6.55 8.62
C PHE A 192 22.63 6.77 7.78
N ARG A 193 22.03 7.95 7.87
CA ARG A 193 20.83 8.34 7.13
C ARG A 193 21.06 8.26 5.62
N GLU A 194 22.15 8.86 5.14
CA GLU A 194 22.52 8.84 3.71
C GLU A 194 22.74 7.41 3.20
N ARG A 195 23.51 6.61 3.95
CA ARG A 195 23.79 5.21 3.60
C ARG A 195 22.52 4.37 3.52
N VAL A 196 21.65 4.46 4.54
CA VAL A 196 20.39 3.70 4.59
C VAL A 196 19.49 4.11 3.44
N ARG A 197 19.33 5.42 3.18
CA ARG A 197 18.56 5.91 2.04
C ARG A 197 19.07 5.33 0.73
N GLN A 198 20.36 5.46 0.45
CA GLN A 198 20.96 5.00 -0.80
C GLN A 198 20.72 3.50 -1.01
N GLN A 199 21.01 2.68 0.01
CA GLN A 199 20.86 1.24 -0.10
C GLN A 199 19.40 0.80 -0.17
N LEU A 200 18.49 1.47 0.55
CA LEU A 200 17.04 1.23 0.44
C LEU A 200 16.53 1.55 -0.96
N THR A 201 16.90 2.71 -1.52
CA THR A 201 16.49 3.09 -2.87
C THR A 201 16.96 2.06 -3.90
N GLU A 202 18.23 1.66 -3.84
CA GLU A 202 18.78 0.65 -4.75
C GLU A 202 18.08 -0.70 -4.61
N GLN A 203 17.89 -1.17 -3.37
CA GLN A 203 17.25 -2.45 -3.11
C GLN A 203 15.77 -2.45 -3.51
N ILE A 204 15.02 -1.38 -3.23
CA ILE A 204 13.61 -1.26 -3.58
C ILE A 204 13.44 -1.23 -5.10
N ARG A 205 14.20 -0.39 -5.81
CA ARG A 205 14.16 -0.33 -7.30
C ARG A 205 14.52 -1.66 -7.94
N SER A 206 15.55 -2.31 -7.43
CA SER A 206 16.03 -3.56 -8.01
C SER A 206 15.10 -4.73 -7.71
N THR A 207 14.38 -4.75 -6.59
CA THR A 207 13.61 -5.94 -6.17
C THR A 207 12.10 -5.83 -6.30
N PHE A 208 11.50 -4.64 -6.19
CA PHE A 208 10.05 -4.50 -6.20
C PHE A 208 9.53 -4.64 -7.62
N PRO A 209 8.73 -5.68 -7.93
CA PRO A 209 8.27 -5.92 -9.29
C PRO A 209 7.51 -4.73 -9.90
N SER A 210 6.74 -3.99 -9.09
CA SER A 210 5.99 -2.83 -9.59
C SER A 210 6.85 -1.66 -10.09
N LEU A 211 8.14 -1.64 -9.74
CA LEU A 211 9.08 -0.60 -10.17
C LEU A 211 9.95 -1.03 -11.35
N ARG A 212 9.92 -2.32 -11.73
CA ARG A 212 10.72 -2.85 -12.84
C ARG A 212 10.11 -2.53 -14.21
N ASP A 213 8.80 -2.34 -14.27
CA ASP A 213 8.08 -2.05 -15.51
C ASP A 213 7.98 -0.53 -15.75
N GLY A 214 9.11 0.07 -16.10
CA GLY A 214 9.20 1.41 -16.68
C GLY A 214 8.99 1.44 -18.20
N GLU A 215 8.76 0.31 -18.87
CA GLU A 215 8.42 0.22 -20.28
C GLU A 215 6.99 -0.30 -20.47
N GLY A 216 6.00 0.53 -20.18
CA GLY A 216 4.60 0.12 -20.32
C GLY A 216 3.59 1.22 -20.05
N SER A 217 3.44 2.13 -21.01
CA SER A 217 2.36 3.13 -21.11
C SER A 217 2.42 4.37 -20.20
N SER A 218 3.38 5.25 -20.48
CA SER A 218 3.07 6.68 -20.47
C SER A 218 3.48 7.27 -21.82
N THR A 219 2.67 7.04 -22.85
CA THR A 219 2.66 7.93 -24.01
C THR A 219 1.88 9.16 -23.60
N PRO A 220 2.47 10.35 -23.48
CA PRO A 220 1.68 11.57 -23.43
C PRO A 220 1.09 11.75 -24.84
N ALA A 221 -0.24 11.79 -24.92
CA ALA A 221 -0.90 12.25 -26.13
C ALA A 221 -0.51 13.72 -26.34
N ALA A 222 0.20 13.98 -27.43
CA ALA A 222 0.37 15.32 -28.00
C ALA A 222 -0.85 15.67 -28.85
#